data_AF-A0A7Y1Z0W1-F1
#
_entry.id   AF-A0A7Y1Z0W1-F1
#
_cell.length_a   1.000
_cell.length_b   1.000
_cell.length_c   1.000
_cell.angle_alpha   90.00
_cell.angle_beta   90.00
_cell.angle_gamma   90.00
#
_symmetry.space_group_name_H-M   'P 1'
#
loop_
_entity.id
_entity.type
_entity.pdbx_description
1 polymer ?
#
loop_
_entity_poly.entity_id
_entity_poly.type
_entity_poly.pdbx_seq_one_letter_code
_entity_poly.pdbx_strand_id
1 'polypeptide(L)'
;MSEIERQDVLRAAVGYALSDDAIGLERLRRKYITKMASSPDASSFEVVTGGAENDPTEISALTKEIAAIDTLETFLSVFRSRYGSSGTGTAVDAGADTGS
;
A
#
# COMPACT_ATOMS: atom_id res chain seq x y z
N MET A 1 -3.32 14.26 -23.47
CA MET A 1 -3.20 14.53 -22.02
C MET A 1 -1.74 14.39 -21.66
N SER A 2 -1.11 15.41 -21.09
CA SER A 2 0.32 15.35 -20.72
C SER A 2 0.52 14.50 -19.47
N GLU A 3 1.76 14.06 -19.19
CA GLU A 3 2.12 13.38 -17.93
C GLU A 3 1.71 14.20 -16.71
N ILE A 4 2.06 15.49 -16.69
CA ILE A 4 1.74 16.39 -15.57
C ILE A 4 0.22 16.48 -15.36
N GLU A 5 -0.54 16.64 -16.45
CA GLU A 5 -2.00 16.71 -16.38
C GLU A 5 -2.61 15.40 -15.84
N ARG A 6 -2.04 14.24 -16.19
CA ARG A 6 -2.49 12.94 -15.65
C ARG A 6 -2.24 12.83 -14.16
N GLN A 7 -1.03 13.17 -13.73
CA GLN A 7 -0.69 13.13 -12.31
C GLN A 7 -1.55 14.09 -11.48
N ASP A 8 -1.85 15.28 -11.98
CA ASP A 8 -2.70 16.24 -11.29
C ASP A 8 -4.14 15.76 -11.17
N VAL A 9 -4.66 15.12 -12.22
CA VAL A 9 -5.98 14.49 -12.19
C VAL A 9 -6.02 13.34 -11.19
N LEU A 10 -4.97 12.51 -11.10
CA LEU A 10 -4.88 11.44 -10.09
C LEU A 10 -4.82 11.99 -8.66
N ARG A 11 -4.02 13.04 -8.41
CA ARG A 11 -3.97 13.70 -7.09
C ARG A 11 -5.31 14.28 -6.70
N ALA A 12 -6.01 14.92 -7.62
CA ALA A 12 -7.37 15.43 -7.39
C ALA A 12 -8.35 14.29 -7.08
N ALA A 13 -8.27 13.19 -7.82
CA ALA A 13 -9.11 12.00 -7.60
C ALA A 13 -8.91 11.42 -6.19
N VAL A 14 -7.66 11.29 -5.74
CA VAL A 14 -7.34 10.86 -4.37
C VAL A 14 -7.88 11.85 -3.33
N GLY A 15 -7.75 13.16 -3.58
CA GLY A 15 -8.28 14.19 -2.68
C GLY A 15 -9.80 14.11 -2.50
N TYR A 16 -10.55 13.87 -3.58
CA TYR A 16 -12.00 13.66 -3.51
C TYR A 16 -12.35 12.36 -2.77
N ALA A 17 -11.65 11.27 -3.04
CA ALA A 17 -11.87 9.98 -2.36
C ALA A 17 -11.60 10.07 -0.85
N LEU A 18 -10.52 10.73 -0.44
CA LEU A 18 -10.18 10.95 0.98
C LEU A 18 -11.17 11.87 1.70
N SER A 19 -11.84 12.75 0.96
CA SER A 19 -12.84 13.68 1.50
C SER A 19 -14.27 13.13 1.44
N ASP A 20 -14.46 11.89 0.98
CA ASP A 20 -15.76 11.26 0.73
C ASP A 20 -16.69 12.07 -0.22
N ASP A 21 -16.09 12.85 -1.14
CA ASP A 21 -16.83 13.66 -2.11
C ASP A 21 -17.11 12.84 -3.39
N ALA A 22 -18.12 11.97 -3.29
CA ALA A 22 -18.54 11.11 -4.40
C ALA A 22 -19.00 11.92 -5.64
N ILE A 23 -19.61 13.09 -5.45
CA ILE A 23 -20.09 13.93 -6.55
C ILE A 23 -18.90 14.57 -7.29
N GLY A 24 -17.89 15.04 -6.54
CA GLY A 24 -16.64 15.56 -7.07
C GLY A 24 -15.87 14.49 -7.87
N LEU A 25 -15.77 13.28 -7.31
CA LEU A 25 -15.11 12.14 -7.94
C LEU A 25 -15.78 11.74 -9.25
N GLU A 26 -17.10 11.63 -9.27
CA GLU A 26 -17.88 11.24 -10.45
C GLU A 26 -17.84 12.33 -11.55
N ARG A 27 -17.84 13.61 -11.15
CA ARG A 27 -17.59 14.72 -12.10
C ARG A 27 -16.19 14.65 -12.71
N LEU A 28 -15.18 14.36 -11.90
CA LEU A 28 -13.81 14.19 -12.38
C LEU A 28 -13.72 13.00 -13.34
N ARG A 29 -14.31 11.85 -12.98
CA ARG A 29 -14.36 10.63 -13.79
C ARG A 29 -14.93 10.91 -15.17
N ARG A 30 -16.16 11.42 -15.26
CA ARG A 30 -16.80 11.73 -16.55
C ARG A 30 -15.98 12.67 -17.43
N LYS A 31 -15.29 13.64 -16.84
CA LYS A 31 -14.49 14.63 -17.58
C LYS A 31 -13.20 14.05 -18.16
N TYR A 32 -12.58 13.08 -17.48
CA TYR A 32 -11.24 12.60 -17.81
C TYR A 32 -11.17 11.14 -18.24
N ILE A 33 -12.23 10.33 -18.08
CA ILE A 33 -12.19 8.89 -18.39
C ILE A 33 -11.79 8.59 -19.84
N THR A 34 -12.35 9.30 -20.82
CA THR A 34 -11.97 9.13 -22.24
C THR A 34 -10.53 9.57 -22.50
N LYS A 35 -10.03 10.59 -21.78
CA LYS A 35 -8.67 11.11 -21.95
C LYS A 35 -7.61 10.22 -21.29
N MET A 36 -7.96 9.64 -20.14
CA MET A 36 -7.13 8.71 -19.37
C MET A 36 -7.09 7.32 -20.00
N ALA A 37 -8.16 6.87 -20.66
CA ALA A 37 -8.23 5.55 -21.30
C ALA A 37 -7.12 5.30 -22.35
N SER A 38 -6.62 6.35 -23.01
CA SER A 38 -5.51 6.25 -23.97
C SER A 38 -4.12 6.39 -23.32
N SER A 39 -4.05 6.43 -21.99
CA SER A 39 -2.83 6.67 -21.23
C SER A 39 -2.40 5.42 -20.44
N PRO A 40 -1.11 5.31 -20.07
CA PRO A 40 -0.64 4.23 -19.22
C PRO A 40 -1.29 4.22 -17.81
N ASP A 41 -1.84 5.35 -17.37
CA ASP A 41 -2.42 5.52 -16.03
C ASP A 41 -3.92 5.20 -15.96
N ALA A 42 -4.50 4.67 -17.05
CA ALA A 42 -5.94 4.39 -17.16
C ALA A 42 -6.47 3.51 -16.00
N SER A 43 -5.75 2.44 -15.68
CA SER A 43 -6.13 1.49 -14.63
C SER A 43 -6.13 2.15 -13.24
N SER A 44 -5.08 2.90 -12.92
CA SER A 44 -5.00 3.64 -11.64
C SER A 44 -6.10 4.69 -11.52
N PHE A 45 -6.41 5.38 -12.61
CA PHE A 45 -7.51 6.34 -12.65
C PHE A 45 -8.87 5.65 -12.44
N GLU A 46 -9.10 4.50 -13.06
CA GLU A 46 -10.34 3.73 -12.86
C GLU A 46 -10.53 3.27 -11.43
N VAL A 47 -9.46 2.76 -10.78
CA VAL A 47 -9.48 2.32 -9.37
C VAL A 47 -9.81 3.47 -8.43
N VAL A 48 -9.14 4.63 -8.59
CA VAL A 48 -9.34 5.77 -7.70
C VAL A 48 -10.68 6.46 -7.95
N THR A 49 -11.13 6.55 -9.21
CA THR A 49 -12.37 7.27 -9.54
C THR A 49 -13.62 6.40 -9.55
N GLY A 50 -13.49 5.09 -9.51
CA GLY A 50 -14.61 4.14 -9.47
C GLY A 50 -15.34 4.10 -8.12
N GLY A 51 -15.27 5.16 -7.31
CA GLY A 51 -15.89 5.21 -5.99
C GLY A 51 -17.36 4.76 -6.00
N ALA A 52 -17.83 4.21 -4.88
CA ALA A 52 -19.20 3.76 -4.54
C ALA A 52 -19.95 2.80 -5.50
N GLU A 53 -19.45 2.56 -6.71
CA GLU A 53 -19.89 1.44 -7.57
C GLU A 53 -19.16 0.13 -7.23
N ASN A 54 -18.08 0.22 -6.43
CA ASN A 54 -17.55 -0.91 -5.68
C ASN A 54 -18.42 -1.07 -4.44
N ASP A 55 -18.97 -2.27 -4.26
CA ASP A 55 -19.84 -2.61 -3.14
C ASP A 55 -19.11 -2.23 -1.83
N PRO A 56 -19.76 -1.60 -0.83
CA PRO A 56 -19.13 -1.32 0.46
C PRO A 56 -18.49 -2.57 1.11
N THR A 57 -18.91 -3.77 0.71
CA THR A 57 -18.24 -5.03 1.05
C THR A 57 -16.84 -5.20 0.40
N GLU A 58 -16.61 -4.71 -0.81
CA GLU A 58 -15.29 -4.72 -1.48
C GLU A 58 -14.32 -3.74 -0.82
N ILE A 59 -14.78 -2.54 -0.44
CA ILE A 59 -13.98 -1.58 0.34
C ILE A 59 -13.66 -2.16 1.73
N SER A 60 -14.63 -2.81 2.38
CA SER A 60 -14.41 -3.51 3.65
C SER A 60 -13.43 -4.67 3.50
N ALA A 61 -13.49 -5.43 2.40
CA ALA A 61 -12.56 -6.52 2.11
C ALA A 61 -11.13 -6.00 1.92
N LEU A 62 -10.94 -4.95 1.12
CA LEU A 62 -9.64 -4.31 0.92
C LEU A 62 -9.06 -3.76 2.24
N THR A 63 -9.90 -3.12 3.06
CA THR A 63 -9.48 -2.62 4.38
C THR A 63 -9.04 -3.75 5.31
N LYS A 64 -9.77 -4.88 5.30
CA LYS A 64 -9.40 -6.08 6.07
C LYS A 64 -8.11 -6.72 5.57
N GLU A 65 -7.88 -6.73 4.27
CA GLU A 65 -6.65 -7.26 3.66
C GLU A 65 -5.44 -6.42 4.06
N ILE A 66 -5.53 -5.09 3.97
CA ILE A 66 -4.46 -4.16 4.39
C ILE A 66 -4.19 -4.33 5.90
N ALA A 67 -5.23 -4.35 6.74
CA ALA A 67 -5.07 -4.59 8.17
C ALA A 67 -4.45 -5.96 8.48
N ALA A 68 -4.76 -7.00 7.68
CA ALA A 68 -4.16 -8.32 7.83
C ALA A 68 -2.65 -8.31 7.50
N ILE A 69 -2.24 -7.56 6.47
CA ILE A 69 -0.83 -7.37 6.12
C ILE A 69 -0.10 -6.62 7.24
N ASP A 70 -0.63 -5.49 7.70
CA ASP A 70 -0.03 -4.68 8.78
C ASP A 70 0.12 -5.49 10.09
N THR A 71 -0.91 -6.28 10.43
CA THR A 71 -0.89 -7.14 11.62
C THR A 71 0.09 -8.30 11.48
N LEU A 72 0.22 -8.89 10.28
CA LEU A 72 1.22 -9.93 10.00
C LEU A 72 2.64 -9.38 10.05
N GLU A 73 2.90 -8.21 9.46
CA GLU A 73 4.20 -7.55 9.53
C GLU A 73 4.57 -7.21 10.97
N THR A 74 3.61 -6.70 11.75
CA THR A 74 3.77 -6.44 13.18
C THR A 74 4.09 -7.73 13.94
N PHE A 75 3.33 -8.80 13.70
CA PHE A 75 3.57 -10.11 14.31
C PHE A 75 4.96 -10.65 13.97
N LEU A 76 5.36 -10.61 12.69
CA LEU A 76 6.67 -11.10 12.25
C LEU A 76 7.81 -10.25 12.79
N SER A 77 7.63 -8.94 12.92
CA SER A 77 8.59 -8.04 13.56
C SER A 77 8.79 -8.41 15.02
N VAL A 78 7.69 -8.59 15.77
CA VAL A 78 7.72 -9.04 17.17
C VAL A 78 8.33 -10.44 17.29
N PHE A 79 7.99 -11.35 16.39
CA PHE A 79 8.55 -12.70 16.36
C PHE A 79 10.06 -12.70 16.11
N ARG A 80 10.54 -11.94 15.12
CA ARG A 80 11.98 -11.78 14.84
C ARG A 80 12.71 -11.08 15.98
N SER A 81 12.08 -10.10 16.62
CA SER A 81 12.66 -9.46 17.82
C SER A 81 12.81 -10.46 18.97
N ARG A 82 11.81 -11.32 19.19
CA ARG A 82 11.77 -12.29 20.28
C ARG A 82 12.64 -13.52 20.02
N TYR A 83 12.74 -13.98 18.78
CA TYR A 83 13.35 -15.26 18.41
C TYR A 83 14.50 -15.16 17.40
N GLY A 84 14.68 -14.01 16.72
CA GLY A 84 15.80 -13.75 15.81
C GLY A 84 17.15 -13.58 16.51
N SER A 85 17.16 -13.58 17.85
CA SER A 85 18.35 -13.59 18.70
C SER A 85 18.67 -14.97 19.27
N SER A 86 18.04 -16.04 18.80
CA SER A 86 18.36 -17.42 19.19
C SER A 86 19.14 -18.11 18.08
N GLY A 87 20.41 -17.75 17.94
CA GLY A 87 21.28 -18.31 16.89
C GLY A 87 22.79 -18.13 17.06
N THR A 88 23.28 -17.38 18.05
CA THR A 88 24.68 -17.45 18.46
C THR A 88 24.76 -17.88 19.91
N GLY A 89 24.61 -19.20 20.08
CA GLY A 89 24.98 -19.87 21.31
C GLY A 89 26.43 -19.58 21.66
N THR A 90 26.62 -19.02 22.85
CA THR A 90 27.83 -19.16 23.63
C THR A 90 28.24 -20.64 23.72
N ALA A 91 29.41 -21.00 23.19
CA ALA A 91 30.32 -21.99 23.78
C ALA A 91 31.62 -22.13 22.97
N VAL A 92 32.74 -22.07 23.72
CA VAL A 92 34.07 -22.67 23.47
C VAL A 92 35.06 -21.92 22.56
N ASP A 93 35.84 -21.03 23.17
CA ASP A 93 37.30 -21.20 23.13
C ASP A 93 37.85 -21.02 24.54
N ALA A 94 38.03 -22.17 25.18
CA ALA A 94 38.96 -22.34 26.29
C ALA A 94 40.15 -23.11 25.71
N GLY A 95 41.31 -22.46 25.60
CA GLY A 95 42.60 -23.13 25.60
C GLY A 95 43.64 -22.59 24.62
N ALA A 96 44.55 -21.74 25.10
CA ALA A 96 45.97 -21.78 24.73
C ALA A 96 46.81 -20.89 25.67
N ASP A 97 47.00 -21.37 26.90
CA ASP A 97 48.29 -21.24 27.57
C ASP A 97 49.27 -22.18 26.85
N THR A 98 50.27 -21.63 26.13
CA THR A 98 51.57 -22.28 25.88
C THR A 98 52.51 -21.36 25.11
N GLY A 99 53.62 -20.96 25.76
CA GLY A 99 54.94 -20.66 25.16
C GLY A 99 55.05 -19.41 24.29
N SER A 100 56.08 -18.56 24.40
CA SER A 100 57.41 -18.73 24.97
C SER A 100 58.03 -17.37 25.28
#